data_AF-A0A848GQG8-F1
#
_entry.id   AF-A0A848GQG8-F1
#
_cell.length_a   1.000
_cell.length_b   1.000
_cell.length_c   1.000
_cell.angle_alpha   90.00
_cell.angle_beta   90.00
_cell.angle_gamma   90.00
#
_symmetry.space_group_name_H-M   'P 1'
#
loop_
_entity.id
_entity.type
_entity.pdbx_description
1 polymer ?
#
loop_
_entity_poly.entity_id
_entity_poly.type
_entity_poly.pdbx_seq_one_letter_code
_entity_poly.pdbx_strand_id
1 'polypeptide(L)'
;MTSIPPTICPYCSSKELIRTVPEKDPFNVMVICHNCQRVITPEHDGPPGRTTVAVRSIAEKAIQISLSLGKLNGIKYYYSEINKLPDTKTTLQQSKDTIEALLQARGLTSAVRKPSRNGCVIALIIILLIIASVIYFYTRR
;
A
#
# COMPACT_ATOMS: atom_id res chain seq x y z
N MET A 1 -6.75 37.47 -1.59
CA MET A 1 -6.06 36.62 -2.58
C MET A 1 -7.08 35.70 -3.21
N THR A 2 -7.48 35.94 -4.45
CA THR A 2 -8.53 35.19 -5.14
C THR A 2 -7.96 33.89 -5.70
N SER A 3 -8.07 32.79 -4.95
CA SER A 3 -7.75 31.45 -5.44
C SER A 3 -8.74 31.07 -6.54
N ILE A 4 -8.26 30.91 -7.77
CA ILE A 4 -9.07 30.42 -8.88
C ILE A 4 -9.50 28.99 -8.53
N PRO A 5 -10.80 28.70 -8.41
CA PRO A 5 -11.26 27.38 -8.01
C PRO A 5 -10.94 26.36 -9.12
N PRO A 6 -10.41 25.17 -8.76
CA PRO A 6 -10.04 24.16 -9.74
C PRO A 6 -11.27 23.73 -10.53
N THR A 7 -11.21 23.80 -11.86
CA THR A 7 -12.31 23.42 -12.78
C THR A 7 -12.48 21.91 -12.95
N ILE A 8 -11.53 21.13 -12.42
CA ILE A 8 -11.47 19.67 -12.53
C ILE A 8 -11.07 19.13 -11.16
N CYS A 9 -11.75 18.07 -10.68
CA CYS A 9 -11.36 17.48 -9.42
C CYS A 9 -10.00 16.76 -9.52
N PRO A 10 -9.04 17.03 -8.62
CA PRO A 10 -7.71 16.40 -8.64
C PRO A 10 -7.73 14.89 -8.33
N TYR A 11 -8.85 14.35 -7.82
CA TYR A 11 -8.98 12.94 -7.43
C TYR A 11 -9.74 12.08 -8.45
N CYS A 12 -10.80 12.64 -9.05
CA CYS A 12 -11.73 11.94 -9.95
C CYS A 12 -11.49 12.32 -11.42
N SER A 13 -10.74 13.39 -11.70
CA SER A 13 -10.69 14.08 -13.00
C SER A 13 -12.07 14.48 -13.55
N SER A 14 -13.11 14.45 -12.71
CA SER A 14 -14.47 14.82 -13.10
C SER A 14 -14.64 16.34 -13.12
N LYS A 15 -15.46 16.82 -14.06
CA LYS A 15 -15.82 18.24 -14.20
C LYS A 15 -17.00 18.64 -13.30
N GLU A 16 -17.68 17.67 -12.70
CA GLU A 16 -18.82 17.90 -11.81
C GLU A 16 -18.35 18.20 -10.38
N LEU A 17 -18.36 19.49 -10.05
CA LEU A 17 -17.96 20.05 -8.75
C LEU A 17 -19.15 20.81 -8.15
N ILE A 18 -19.52 20.45 -6.93
CA ILE A 18 -20.60 21.11 -6.16
C ILE A 18 -19.95 22.13 -5.24
N ARG A 19 -20.37 23.39 -5.32
CA ARG A 19 -19.97 24.42 -4.36
C ARG A 19 -21.01 24.50 -3.26
N THR A 20 -20.59 24.28 -2.03
CA THR A 20 -21.45 24.41 -0.85
C THR A 20 -20.92 25.56 0.01
N VAL A 21 -21.80 26.49 0.36
CA VAL A 21 -21.50 27.56 1.31
C VAL A 21 -21.99 27.09 2.67
N PRO A 22 -21.09 26.82 3.64
CA PRO A 22 -21.50 26.41 4.97
C PRO A 22 -22.19 27.57 5.69
N GLU A 23 -23.35 27.29 6.30
CA GLU A 23 -24.20 28.28 6.99
C GLU A 23 -23.49 28.98 8.17
N LYS A 24 -22.50 28.29 8.77
CA LYS A 24 -21.77 28.76 9.94
C LYS A 24 -20.62 29.74 9.62
N ASP A 25 -20.07 29.68 8.40
CA ASP A 25 -18.93 30.49 7.96
C ASP A 25 -19.03 30.81 6.45
N PRO A 26 -19.71 31.91 6.06
CA PRO A 26 -19.99 32.22 4.65
C PRO A 26 -18.74 32.55 3.81
N PHE A 27 -17.60 32.78 4.46
CA PHE A 27 -16.33 33.07 3.82
C PHE A 27 -15.54 31.82 3.42
N ASN A 28 -15.91 30.62 3.92
CA ASN A 28 -15.19 29.38 3.66
C ASN A 28 -15.96 28.51 2.66
N VAL A 29 -15.87 28.86 1.37
CA VAL A 29 -16.56 28.13 0.30
C VAL A 29 -15.89 26.77 0.09
N MET A 30 -16.60 25.69 0.43
CA MET A 30 -16.14 24.32 0.22
C MET A 30 -16.54 23.84 -1.18
N VAL A 31 -15.61 23.20 -1.89
CA VAL A 31 -15.87 22.58 -3.19
C VAL A 31 -15.84 21.06 -3.03
N ILE A 32 -16.89 20.37 -3.42
CA ILE A 32 -17.04 18.92 -3.27
C ILE A 32 -17.11 18.28 -4.67
N CYS A 33 -16.29 17.24 -4.96
CA CYS A 33 -16.48 16.46 -6.19
C CYS A 33 -17.77 15.63 -6.08
N HIS A 34 -18.68 15.75 -7.04
CA HIS A 34 -19.94 14.97 -7.04
C HIS A 34 -19.67 13.46 -7.06
N ASN A 35 -18.68 13.04 -7.87
CA ASN A 35 -18.35 11.64 -8.08
C ASN A 35 -17.57 10.99 -6.92
N CYS A 36 -16.75 11.78 -6.20
CA CYS A 36 -15.95 11.28 -5.08
C CYS A 36 -16.49 11.68 -3.71
N GLN A 37 -17.54 12.49 -3.66
CA GLN A 37 -18.11 13.11 -2.44
C GLN A 37 -17.03 13.64 -1.48
N ARG A 38 -15.94 14.17 -2.03
CA ARG A 38 -14.75 14.57 -1.27
C ARG A 38 -14.59 16.08 -1.32
N VAL A 39 -14.33 16.67 -0.15
CA VAL A 39 -14.04 18.11 -0.01
C VAL A 39 -12.66 18.40 -0.58
N ILE A 40 -12.60 19.38 -1.47
CA ILE A 40 -11.40 19.90 -2.13
C ILE A 40 -11.06 21.19 -1.40
N THR A 41 -10.11 21.12 -0.47
CA THR A 41 -9.61 22.29 0.27
C THR A 41 -8.40 22.87 -0.48
N PRO A 42 -8.35 24.17 -0.77
CA PRO A 42 -7.24 24.79 -1.51
C PRO A 42 -5.90 24.78 -0.78
N GLU A 43 -5.86 24.46 0.52
CA GLU A 43 -4.62 24.30 1.32
C GLU A 43 -4.06 22.88 1.33
N HIS A 44 -4.77 21.90 0.76
CA HIS A 44 -4.19 20.61 0.49
C HIS A 44 -3.78 20.56 -0.97
N ASP A 45 -2.52 20.91 -1.21
CA ASP A 45 -1.70 20.35 -2.29
C ASP A 45 -1.71 18.81 -2.15
N GLY A 46 -2.84 18.20 -2.48
CA GLY A 46 -2.89 16.78 -2.78
C GLY A 46 -2.02 16.57 -4.01
N PRO A 47 -1.15 15.55 -4.01
CA PRO A 47 -0.19 15.36 -5.09
C PRO A 47 -0.93 15.26 -6.43
N PRO A 48 -0.37 15.83 -7.50
CA PRO A 48 -1.04 16.02 -8.79
C PRO A 48 -1.67 14.70 -9.24
N GLY A 49 -2.94 14.76 -9.62
CA GLY A 49 -3.85 13.62 -9.85
C GLY A 49 -3.40 12.49 -10.80
N ARG A 50 -2.19 12.56 -11.37
CA ARG A 50 -1.54 11.47 -12.10
C ARG A 50 -0.78 10.52 -11.18
N THR A 51 -0.14 11.03 -10.13
CA THR A 51 0.63 10.24 -9.16
C THR A 51 -0.30 9.38 -8.31
N THR A 52 -1.50 9.87 -7.97
CA THR A 52 -2.49 9.14 -7.17
C THR A 52 -3.08 7.92 -7.90
N VAL A 53 -3.33 8.02 -9.21
CA VAL A 53 -3.82 6.89 -10.03
C VAL A 53 -2.73 5.85 -10.21
N ALA A 54 -1.49 6.28 -10.48
CA ALA A 54 -0.35 5.38 -10.58
C ALA A 54 -0.10 4.64 -9.25
N VAL A 55 -0.04 5.38 -8.12
CA VAL A 55 0.12 4.80 -6.78
C VAL A 55 -1.01 3.83 -6.44
N ARG A 56 -2.26 4.14 -6.82
CA ARG A 56 -3.40 3.24 -6.59
C ARG A 56 -3.29 1.94 -7.40
N SER A 57 -2.93 2.03 -8.69
CA SER A 57 -2.77 0.83 -9.52
C SER A 57 -1.59 -0.04 -9.06
N ILE A 58 -0.50 0.57 -8.60
CA ILE A 58 0.63 -0.12 -7.97
C ILE A 58 0.17 -0.81 -6.68
N ALA A 59 -0.62 -0.13 -5.84
CA ALA A 59 -1.16 -0.70 -4.61
C ALA A 59 -2.07 -1.91 -4.87
N GLU A 60 -2.96 -1.83 -5.86
CA GLU A 60 -3.85 -2.93 -6.24
C GLU A 60 -3.07 -4.15 -6.74
N LYS A 61 -2.05 -3.94 -7.60
CA LYS A 61 -1.15 -5.02 -8.02
C LYS A 61 -0.35 -5.60 -6.85
N ALA A 62 0.14 -4.76 -5.94
CA ALA A 62 0.86 -5.21 -4.76
C ALA A 62 0.01 -6.13 -3.86
N ILE A 63 -1.28 -5.83 -3.73
CA ILE A 63 -2.23 -6.68 -3.01
C ILE A 63 -2.41 -8.02 -3.73
N GLN A 64 -2.61 -8.01 -5.04
CA GLN A 64 -2.74 -9.25 -5.82
C GLN A 64 -1.50 -10.15 -5.69
N ILE A 65 -0.30 -9.55 -5.72
CA ILE A 65 0.98 -10.25 -5.47
C ILE A 65 1.04 -10.76 -4.04
N SER A 66 0.59 -9.98 -3.06
CA SER A 66 0.58 -10.42 -1.66
C SER A 66 -0.31 -11.64 -1.43
N LEU A 67 -1.42 -11.76 -2.18
CA LEU A 67 -2.33 -12.90 -2.10
C LEU A 67 -1.73 -14.16 -2.75
N SER A 68 -1.08 -14.04 -3.90
CA SER A 68 -0.55 -15.20 -4.65
C SER A 68 0.83 -15.68 -4.18
N LEU A 69 1.73 -14.74 -3.88
CA LEU A 69 3.15 -14.97 -3.62
C LEU A 69 3.54 -14.64 -2.17
N GLY A 70 2.60 -14.14 -1.35
CA GLY A 70 2.80 -13.81 0.06
C GLY A 70 3.16 -12.34 0.31
N LYS A 71 2.95 -11.91 1.57
CA LYS A 71 3.06 -10.50 2.03
C LYS A 71 4.38 -9.83 1.62
N LEU A 72 5.49 -10.55 1.74
CA LEU A 72 6.84 -10.00 1.53
C LEU A 72 7.08 -9.61 0.06
N ASN A 73 6.57 -10.40 -0.88
CA ASN A 73 6.68 -10.11 -2.31
C ASN A 73 5.82 -8.90 -2.70
N GLY A 74 4.64 -8.75 -2.10
CA GLY A 74 3.78 -7.57 -2.31
C GLY A 74 4.44 -6.29 -1.81
N ILE A 75 5.05 -6.31 -0.62
CA ILE A 75 5.76 -5.14 -0.06
C ILE A 75 6.96 -4.76 -0.93
N LYS A 76 7.75 -5.75 -1.38
CA LYS A 76 8.91 -5.51 -2.25
C LYS A 76 8.50 -4.89 -3.58
N TYR A 77 7.43 -5.39 -4.19
CA TYR A 77 6.88 -4.83 -5.42
C TYR A 77 6.46 -3.36 -5.21
N TYR A 78 5.64 -3.10 -4.19
CA TYR A 78 5.14 -1.76 -3.87
C TYR A 78 6.28 -0.75 -3.66
N TYR A 79 7.28 -1.10 -2.85
CA TYR A 79 8.46 -0.27 -2.62
C TYR A 79 9.24 0.01 -3.91
N SER A 80 9.44 -1.02 -4.75
CA SER A 80 10.21 -0.87 -5.99
C SER A 80 9.49 -0.02 -7.04
N GLU A 81 8.17 -0.10 -7.11
CA GLU A 81 7.38 0.62 -8.12
C GLU A 81 7.09 2.06 -7.70
N ILE A 82 6.86 2.32 -6.41
CA ILE A 82 6.67 3.69 -5.93
C ILE A 82 7.95 4.50 -6.05
N ASN A 83 9.12 3.92 -5.75
CA ASN A 83 10.38 4.63 -5.89
C ASN A 83 10.79 4.89 -7.35
N LYS A 84 10.07 4.34 -8.33
CA LYS A 84 10.22 4.68 -9.76
C LYS A 84 9.41 5.92 -10.15
N LEU A 85 8.42 6.32 -9.34
CA LEU A 85 7.62 7.49 -9.63
C LEU A 85 8.41 8.76 -9.26
N PRO A 86 8.48 9.75 -10.17
CA PRO A 86 9.10 11.04 -9.85
C PRO A 86 8.33 11.66 -8.69
N ASP A 87 9.06 12.20 -7.70
CA ASP A 87 8.53 12.88 -6.52
C ASP A 87 7.96 12.00 -5.39
N THR A 88 8.09 10.67 -5.48
CA THR A 88 7.62 9.74 -4.43
C THR A 88 8.76 8.87 -3.94
N LYS A 89 9.48 9.34 -2.91
CA LYS A 89 10.44 8.51 -2.17
C LYS A 89 9.77 7.97 -0.93
N THR A 90 9.60 6.65 -0.87
CA THR A 90 9.04 5.97 0.30
C THR A 90 10.08 5.11 0.97
N THR A 91 10.06 5.08 2.29
CA THR A 91 10.89 4.16 3.08
C THR A 91 10.26 2.76 3.09
N LEU A 92 11.08 1.74 3.31
CA LEU A 92 10.61 0.35 3.35
C LEU A 92 9.55 0.13 4.44
N GLN A 93 9.69 0.84 5.57
CA GLN A 93 8.73 0.84 6.66
C GLN A 93 7.37 1.42 6.24
N GLN A 94 7.35 2.57 5.58
CA GLN A 94 6.11 3.17 5.05
C GLN A 94 5.42 2.25 4.04
N SER A 95 6.19 1.58 3.18
CA SER A 95 5.67 0.61 2.24
C SER A 95 5.03 -0.61 2.92
N LYS A 96 5.63 -1.09 4.01
CA LYS A 96 5.04 -2.15 4.84
C LYS A 96 3.72 -1.71 5.46
N ASP A 97 3.72 -0.57 6.13
CA ASP A 97 2.55 -0.07 6.87
C ASP A 97 1.38 0.23 5.92
N THR A 98 1.67 0.75 4.72
CA THR A 98 0.64 1.01 3.71
C THR A 98 0.00 -0.28 3.19
N ILE A 99 0.80 -1.30 2.87
CA ILE A 99 0.28 -2.59 2.40
C ILE A 99 -0.50 -3.31 3.50
N GLU A 100 -0.03 -3.23 4.75
CA GLU A 100 -0.70 -3.81 5.91
C GLU A 100 -2.05 -3.13 6.19
N ALA A 101 -2.09 -1.79 6.16
CA ALA A 101 -3.33 -1.03 6.26
C ALA A 101 -4.31 -1.36 5.12
N LEU A 102 -3.82 -1.52 3.88
CA LEU A 102 -4.64 -1.85 2.72
C LEU A 102 -5.19 -3.29 2.77
N LEU A 103 -4.44 -4.23 3.33
CA LEU A 103 -4.88 -5.60 3.56
C LEU A 103 -5.90 -5.66 4.71
N GLN A 104 -5.66 -4.90 5.78
CA GLN A 104 -6.55 -4.84 6.94
C GLN A 104 -7.88 -4.17 6.60
N ALA A 105 -7.86 -3.03 5.88
CA ALA A 105 -9.06 -2.33 5.44
C ALA A 105 -9.97 -3.18 4.53
N ARG A 106 -9.40 -4.19 3.85
CA ARG A 106 -10.14 -5.12 2.99
C ARG A 106 -10.44 -6.48 3.65
N GLY A 107 -10.03 -6.69 4.90
CA GLY A 107 -10.17 -7.98 5.57
C GLY A 107 -9.39 -9.13 4.93
N LEU A 108 -8.40 -8.84 4.09
CA LEU A 108 -7.63 -9.83 3.31
C LEU A 108 -6.45 -10.41 4.08
N THR A 109 -6.26 -10.04 5.34
CA THR A 109 -5.14 -10.48 6.19
C THR A 109 -5.08 -12.00 6.35
N SER A 110 -6.23 -12.68 6.33
CA SER A 110 -6.35 -14.14 6.40
C SER A 110 -6.16 -14.84 5.04
N ALA A 111 -6.35 -14.11 3.94
CA ALA A 111 -6.26 -14.62 2.56
C ALA A 111 -4.83 -14.55 1.99
N VAL A 112 -3.94 -13.79 2.63
CA VAL A 112 -2.52 -13.74 2.25
C VAL A 112 -1.87 -15.10 2.48
N ARG A 113 -1.22 -15.62 1.43
CA ARG A 113 -0.51 -16.90 1.46
C ARG A 113 0.44 -16.95 2.66
N LYS A 114 0.13 -17.82 3.62
CA LYS A 114 0.97 -18.07 4.79
C LYS A 114 2.29 -18.72 4.34
N PRO A 115 3.42 -18.39 5.00
CA PRO A 115 4.69 -19.05 4.70
C PRO A 115 4.53 -20.56 4.85
N SER A 116 5.04 -21.31 3.87
CA SER A 116 4.83 -22.75 3.79
C SER A 116 5.41 -23.47 5.01
N ARG A 117 4.66 -24.41 5.59
CA ARG A 117 5.12 -25.29 6.67
C ARG A 117 6.25 -26.23 6.24
N ASN A 118 6.50 -26.35 4.94
CA ASN A 118 7.53 -27.20 4.35
C ASN A 118 8.95 -26.80 4.81
N GLY A 119 9.19 -25.51 5.11
CA GLY A 119 10.47 -25.05 5.65
C GLY A 119 10.81 -25.69 7.01
N CYS A 120 9.79 -26.01 7.82
CA CYS A 120 9.99 -26.66 9.12
C CYS A 120 10.46 -28.12 8.97
N VAL A 121 9.93 -28.84 7.97
CA VAL A 121 10.34 -30.23 7.68
C VAL A 121 11.79 -30.28 7.20
N ILE A 122 12.19 -29.35 6.33
CA ILE A 122 13.57 -29.24 5.85
C ILE A 122 14.53 -28.95 7.02
N ALA A 123 14.15 -28.03 7.92
CA ALA A 123 14.95 -27.72 9.10
C ALA A 123 15.12 -28.94 10.03
N LEU A 124 14.06 -29.74 10.25
CA LEU A 124 14.13 -30.96 11.05
C LEU A 124 15.08 -32.00 10.46
N ILE A 125 15.07 -32.19 9.14
CA ILE A 125 15.97 -33.12 8.45
C ILE A 125 17.44 -32.70 8.62
N ILE A 126 17.73 -31.41 8.49
CA ILE A 126 19.09 -30.89 8.65
C ILE A 126 19.58 -31.10 10.09
N ILE A 127 18.72 -30.85 11.09
CA ILE A 127 19.06 -31.07 12.50
C ILE A 127 19.36 -32.55 12.77
N LEU A 128 18.55 -33.47 12.24
CA LEU A 128 18.79 -34.91 12.36
C LEU A 128 20.12 -35.34 11.74
N LEU A 129 20.48 -34.79 10.57
CA LEU A 129 21.76 -35.08 9.91
C LEU A 129 22.97 -34.59 10.71
N ILE A 130 22.86 -33.42 11.36
CA ILE A 130 23.91 -32.91 12.24
C ILE A 130 24.09 -33.83 13.45
N ILE A 131 23.00 -34.18 14.12
CA ILE A 131 23.04 -35.08 15.29
C ILE A 131 23.63 -36.45 14.90
N ALA A 132 23.18 -37.04 13.80
CA ALA A 132 23.71 -38.31 13.30
C ALA A 132 25.21 -38.22 12.98
N SER A 133 25.67 -37.12 12.38
CA SER A 133 27.10 -36.91 12.11
C SER A 133 27.91 -36.80 13.40
N VAL A 134 27.41 -36.08 14.40
CA VAL A 134 28.08 -35.94 15.70
C VAL A 134 28.17 -37.30 16.41
N ILE A 135 27.07 -38.06 16.46
CA ILE A 135 27.06 -39.39 17.06
C ILE A 135 28.06 -40.28 16.34
N TYR A 136 27.97 -40.40 15.01
CA TYR A 136 28.87 -41.22 14.22
C TYR A 136 30.35 -40.89 14.46
N PHE A 137 30.69 -39.60 14.56
CA PHE A 137 32.06 -39.17 14.84
C PHE A 137 32.52 -39.53 16.27
N TYR A 138 31.60 -39.51 17.24
CA TYR A 138 31.87 -39.92 18.62
C TYR A 138 31.96 -41.44 18.79
N THR A 139 31.17 -42.22 18.05
CA THR A 139 31.17 -43.69 18.16
C THR A 139 32.27 -44.37 17.34
N ARG A 140 32.81 -43.70 16.32
CA ARG A 140 33.88 -44.23 15.45
C ARG A 140 35.30 -43.79 15.87
N ARG A 141 35.40 -42.87 16.83
CA ARG A 141 36.65 -42.60 17.55
C ARG A 141 36.86 -43.62 18.65
#